data_AF-A0ABD3QRL4-F1
#
_entry.id   AF-A0ABD3QRL4-F1
#
_cell.length_a   1.000
_cell.length_b   1.000
_cell.length_c   1.000
_cell.angle_alpha   90.00
_cell.angle_beta   90.00
_cell.angle_gamma   90.00
#
_symmetry.space_group_name_H-M   'P 1'
#
loop_
_entity.id
_entity.type
_entity.pdbx_description
1 polymer ?
#
loop_
_entity_poly.entity_id
_entity_poly.type
_entity_poly.pdbx_seq_one_letter_code
_entity_poly.pdbx_strand_id
1 'polypeptide(L)'
;MSQITVFVCLYQWGTWKSGVSLVNTGIRHPSSVMKNVIPIVMAGVIGIYGLIISVILAESIPKPNDQRQNTYSIYTGMAHLSAGLCCGLSGLAAGGCIGIVGEYGVRSVGYRASNITLFPGKSEGTGYATIADQDRGNESEDLSGSDDQNKLFVGMLIMLIFSEALALYGLIVALIVSQHAYSCGE
;
A
#
# COMPACT_ATOMS: atom_id res chain seq x y z
N MET A 1 3.51 18.74 11.48
CA MET A 1 4.25 18.53 10.21
C MET A 1 5.47 17.63 10.35
N SER A 2 6.39 17.86 11.29
CA SER A 2 7.65 17.08 11.41
C SER A 2 7.48 15.57 11.66
N GLN A 3 6.45 15.14 12.39
CA GLN A 3 6.18 13.71 12.63
C GLN A 3 5.86 12.96 11.32
N ILE A 4 5.03 13.55 10.46
CA ILE A 4 4.54 12.92 9.23
C ILE A 4 5.65 12.77 8.19
N THR A 5 6.61 13.70 8.15
CA THR A 5 7.79 13.60 7.27
C THR A 5 8.69 12.40 7.61
N VAL A 6 8.88 12.09 8.90
CA VAL A 6 9.72 10.95 9.32
C VAL A 6 9.05 9.62 8.98
N PHE A 7 7.73 9.50 9.17
CA PHE A 7 6.96 8.32 8.80
C PHE A 7 6.89 8.10 7.28
N VAL A 8 6.74 9.18 6.48
CA VAL A 8 6.81 9.12 5.01
C VAL A 8 8.19 8.67 4.54
N CYS A 9 9.26 9.15 5.17
CA CYS A 9 10.61 8.79 4.77
C CYS A 9 10.86 7.28 4.94
N LEU A 10 10.41 6.67 6.05
CA LEU A 10 10.49 5.22 6.27
C LEU A 10 9.62 4.41 5.30
N TYR A 11 8.43 4.91 4.97
CA TYR A 11 7.57 4.33 3.93
C TYR A 11 8.27 4.32 2.55
N GLN A 12 8.99 5.38 2.20
CA GLN A 12 9.73 5.52 0.93
C GLN A 12 10.77 4.42 0.71
N TRP A 13 11.35 3.84 1.78
CA TRP A 13 12.30 2.73 1.68
C TRP A 13 11.66 1.46 1.10
N GLY A 14 10.38 1.20 1.40
CA GLY A 14 9.62 0.07 0.85
C GLY A 14 9.37 0.23 -0.64
N THR A 15 8.94 1.41 -1.06
CA THR A 15 8.69 1.73 -2.48
C THR A 15 9.96 1.72 -3.31
N TRP A 16 11.07 2.25 -2.77
CA TRP A 16 12.39 2.20 -3.41
C TRP A 16 12.82 0.75 -3.70
N LYS A 17 12.68 -0.18 -2.73
CA LYS A 17 13.04 -1.58 -2.94
C LYS A 17 12.19 -2.27 -4.01
N SER A 18 10.87 -2.04 -4.00
CA SER A 18 9.99 -2.56 -5.06
C SER A 18 10.30 -1.95 -6.44
N GLY A 19 10.70 -0.67 -6.49
CA GLY A 19 11.07 0.02 -7.72
C GLY A 19 12.34 -0.55 -8.38
N VAL A 20 13.38 -0.85 -7.59
CA VAL A 20 14.59 -1.52 -8.09
C VAL A 20 14.25 -2.91 -8.65
N SER A 21 13.34 -3.63 -7.99
CA SER A 21 12.85 -4.95 -8.44
C SER A 21 12.10 -4.88 -9.79
N LEU A 22 11.34 -3.81 -10.00
CA LEU A 22 10.63 -3.52 -11.24
C LEU A 22 11.59 -3.25 -12.40
N VAL A 23 12.59 -2.41 -12.20
CA VAL A 23 13.58 -2.07 -13.23
C VAL A 23 14.40 -3.30 -13.62
N ASN A 24 14.83 -4.11 -12.65
CA ASN A 24 15.58 -5.35 -12.91
C ASN A 24 14.77 -6.35 -13.76
N THR A 25 13.47 -6.44 -13.52
CA THR A 25 12.57 -7.29 -14.32
C THR A 25 12.25 -6.66 -15.68
N GLY A 26 12.18 -5.33 -15.75
CA GLY A 26 11.81 -4.57 -16.94
C GLY A 26 12.84 -4.54 -18.06
N ILE A 27 14.14 -4.72 -17.75
CA ILE A 27 15.19 -4.81 -18.76
C ILE A 27 15.03 -6.08 -19.61
N ARG A 28 14.59 -7.19 -19.00
CA ARG A 28 14.38 -8.45 -19.73
C ARG A 28 13.00 -8.52 -20.36
N HIS A 29 11.96 -8.12 -19.64
CA HIS A 29 10.57 -8.35 -20.03
C HIS A 29 9.72 -7.07 -19.88
N PRO A 30 9.78 -6.14 -20.86
CA PRO A 30 9.13 -4.84 -20.78
C PRO A 30 7.60 -4.93 -20.78
N SER A 31 7.02 -5.97 -21.38
CA SER A 31 5.57 -6.20 -21.43
C SER A 31 4.93 -6.46 -20.06
N SER A 32 5.71 -6.98 -19.10
CA SER A 32 5.23 -7.29 -17.74
C SER A 32 5.35 -6.10 -16.77
N VAL A 33 6.11 -5.07 -17.14
CA VAL A 33 6.32 -3.87 -16.32
C VAL A 33 5.03 -3.05 -16.18
N MET A 34 4.25 -2.95 -17.26
CA MET A 34 3.05 -2.11 -17.31
C MET A 34 1.99 -2.55 -16.28
N LYS A 35 1.82 -3.87 -16.11
CA LYS A 35 0.89 -4.43 -15.11
C LYS A 35 1.43 -4.18 -13.69
N ASN A 36 2.74 -4.34 -13.51
CA ASN A 36 3.42 -4.28 -12.22
C ASN A 36 3.68 -2.87 -11.66
N VAL A 37 3.22 -1.81 -12.33
CA VAL A 37 3.35 -0.43 -11.83
C VAL A 37 2.32 -0.09 -10.74
N ILE A 38 1.21 -0.83 -10.68
CA ILE A 38 0.11 -0.57 -9.73
C ILE A 38 0.55 -0.52 -8.25
N PRO A 39 1.36 -1.47 -7.73
CA PRO A 39 1.82 -1.44 -6.34
C PRO A 39 2.61 -0.17 -5.99
N ILE A 40 3.36 0.38 -6.96
CA ILE A 40 4.16 1.60 -6.80
C ILE A 40 3.25 2.82 -6.66
N VAL A 41 2.20 2.88 -7.50
CA VAL A 41 1.22 3.97 -7.43
C VAL A 41 0.39 3.89 -6.14
N MET A 42 -0.05 2.69 -5.74
CA MET A 42 -0.83 2.49 -4.52
C MET A 42 -0.05 2.87 -3.26
N ALA A 43 1.26 2.61 -3.25
CA ALA A 43 2.13 3.10 -2.21
C ALA A 43 2.05 4.64 -2.12
N GLY A 44 2.09 5.34 -3.27
CA GLY A 44 2.09 6.81 -3.33
C GLY A 44 0.85 7.48 -2.74
N VAL A 45 -0.32 6.86 -2.86
CA VAL A 45 -1.58 7.40 -2.33
C VAL A 45 -1.56 7.47 -0.78
N ILE A 46 -0.89 6.53 -0.12
CA ILE A 46 -0.74 6.52 1.34
C ILE A 46 0.02 7.77 1.85
N GLY A 47 0.95 8.29 1.06
CA GLY A 47 1.63 9.54 1.37
C GLY A 47 0.70 10.77 1.32
N ILE A 48 -0.27 10.76 0.41
CA ILE A 48 -1.25 11.84 0.26
C ILE A 48 -2.23 11.83 1.43
N TYR A 49 -2.62 10.66 1.94
CA TYR A 49 -3.46 10.53 3.14
C TYR A 49 -2.87 11.27 4.36
N GLY A 50 -1.56 11.17 4.61
CA GLY A 50 -0.88 11.90 5.69
C GLY A 50 -0.76 13.41 5.45
N LEU A 51 -0.64 13.84 4.19
CA LEU A 51 -0.65 15.26 3.82
C LEU A 51 -2.02 15.90 4.08
N ILE A 52 -3.11 15.21 3.69
CA ILE A 52 -4.48 15.68 3.88
C ILE A 52 -4.79 15.89 5.36
N ILE A 53 -4.42 14.94 6.22
CA ILE A 53 -4.60 15.08 7.68
C ILE A 53 -3.76 16.24 8.24
N SER A 54 -2.55 16.46 7.73
CA SER A 54 -1.71 17.59 8.15
C SER A 54 -2.36 18.95 7.90
N VAL A 55 -3.00 19.12 6.73
CA VAL A 55 -3.62 20.41 6.36
C VAL A 55 -4.93 20.63 7.11
N ILE A 56 -5.76 19.58 7.28
CA ILE A 56 -7.03 19.68 8.02
C ILE A 56 -6.78 20.07 9.48
N LEU A 57 -5.78 19.47 10.13
CA LEU A 57 -5.43 19.81 11.52
C LEU A 57 -4.84 21.23 11.67
N ALA A 58 -4.26 21.80 10.61
CA ALA A 58 -3.74 23.15 10.64
C ALA A 58 -4.87 24.20 10.56
N GLU A 59 -5.94 23.88 9.83
CA GLU A 59 -7.12 24.75 9.69
C GLU A 59 -8.03 24.70 10.93
N SER A 60 -7.99 23.62 11.72
CA SER A 60 -8.82 23.47 12.92
C SER A 60 -8.29 24.22 14.16
N ILE A 61 -7.24 25.04 14.03
CA ILE A 61 -6.66 25.82 15.15
C ILE A 61 -7.24 27.24 15.14
N PRO A 62 -8.13 27.59 16.10
CA PRO A 62 -8.70 28.93 16.20
C PRO A 62 -7.65 29.96 16.64
N LYS A 63 -7.75 31.18 16.10
CA LYS A 63 -6.92 32.32 16.52
C LYS A 63 -7.32 32.76 17.93
N PRO A 64 -6.38 33.17 18.79
CA PRO A 64 -6.69 33.62 20.15
C PRO A 64 -7.52 34.90 20.13
N ASN A 65 -8.52 34.99 21.02
CA ASN A 65 -9.35 36.19 21.21
C ASN A 65 -8.53 37.36 21.78
N ASP A 66 -9.04 38.58 21.59
CA ASP A 66 -8.43 39.88 21.98
C ASP A 66 -8.07 39.98 23.48
N GLN A 67 -8.63 39.10 24.32
CA GLN A 67 -8.33 38.98 25.76
C GLN A 67 -7.18 38.01 26.11
N ARG A 68 -6.41 37.51 25.12
CA ARG A 68 -5.29 36.56 25.31
C ARG A 68 -5.65 35.27 26.06
N GLN A 69 -6.93 34.92 26.15
CA GLN A 69 -7.38 33.68 26.74
C GLN A 69 -7.30 32.56 25.70
N ASN A 70 -6.72 31.42 26.08
CA ASN A 70 -6.61 30.25 25.22
C ASN A 70 -7.96 29.56 25.09
N THR A 71 -8.66 29.80 23.98
CA THR A 71 -9.81 28.98 23.54
C THR A 71 -9.41 27.54 23.22
N TYR A 72 -8.10 27.27 23.07
CA TYR A 72 -7.56 25.95 22.78
C TYR A 72 -7.19 25.20 24.07
N SER A 73 -8.00 24.21 24.44
CA SER A 73 -7.75 23.34 25.60
C SER A 73 -6.61 22.34 25.35
N ILE A 74 -5.87 21.98 26.40
CA ILE A 74 -4.83 20.94 26.33
C ILE A 74 -5.40 19.59 25.87
N TYR A 75 -6.65 19.29 26.21
CA TYR A 75 -7.33 18.06 25.77
C TYR A 75 -7.48 18.01 24.24
N THR A 76 -7.87 19.12 23.59
CA THR A 76 -7.98 19.17 22.13
C THR A 76 -6.60 19.08 21.47
N GLY A 77 -5.56 19.71 22.06
CA GLY A 77 -4.19 19.59 21.58
C GLY A 77 -3.66 18.15 21.59
N MET A 78 -3.90 17.40 22.67
CA MET A 78 -3.52 15.99 22.77
C MET A 78 -4.36 15.10 21.86
N ALA A 79 -5.64 15.41 21.64
CA ALA A 79 -6.50 14.70 20.70
C ALA A 79 -5.96 14.83 19.27
N HIS A 80 -5.62 16.03 18.80
CA HIS A 80 -5.05 16.24 17.46
C HIS A 80 -3.68 15.55 17.29
N LEU A 81 -2.84 15.55 18.32
CA LEU A 81 -1.58 14.80 18.30
C LEU A 81 -1.82 13.29 18.13
N SER A 82 -2.76 12.73 18.90
CA SER A 82 -3.10 11.30 18.85
C SER A 82 -3.73 10.89 17.51
N ALA A 83 -4.57 11.76 16.94
CA ALA A 83 -5.18 11.56 15.62
C ALA A 83 -4.11 11.48 14.53
N GLY A 84 -3.16 12.41 14.51
CA GLY A 84 -2.05 12.39 13.56
C GLY A 84 -1.12 11.19 13.72
N LEU A 85 -0.84 10.77 14.96
CA LEU A 85 0.04 9.64 15.26
C LEU A 85 -0.60 8.28 14.89
N CYS A 86 -1.90 8.12 15.15
CA CYS A 86 -2.66 6.92 14.75
C CYS A 86 -2.67 6.72 13.23
N CYS A 87 -3.05 7.75 12.48
CA CYS A 87 -3.07 7.70 11.01
C CYS A 87 -1.66 7.53 10.41
N GLY A 88 -0.64 8.13 11.02
CA GLY A 88 0.75 7.98 10.58
C GLY A 88 1.29 6.56 10.76
N LEU A 89 1.02 5.93 11.91
CA LEU A 89 1.45 4.56 12.20
C LEU A 89 0.71 3.51 11.37
N SER A 90 -0.59 3.68 11.13
CA SER A 90 -1.37 2.77 10.26
C SER A 90 -0.88 2.85 8.81
N GLY A 91 -0.61 4.06 8.31
CA GLY A 91 -0.05 4.30 6.99
C GLY A 91 1.36 3.72 6.83
N LEU A 92 2.22 3.83 7.85
CA LEU A 92 3.55 3.20 7.83
C LEU A 92 3.46 1.68 7.77
N ALA A 93 2.60 1.06 8.58
CA ALA A 93 2.44 -0.39 8.60
C ALA A 93 1.90 -0.92 7.26
N ALA A 94 0.86 -0.29 6.72
CA ALA A 94 0.29 -0.63 5.42
C ALA A 94 1.29 -0.41 4.27
N GLY A 95 2.01 0.72 4.28
CA GLY A 95 3.01 1.05 3.28
C GLY A 95 4.24 0.14 3.30
N GLY A 96 4.67 -0.30 4.49
CA GLY A 96 5.72 -1.30 4.65
C GLY A 96 5.31 -2.67 4.08
N CYS A 97 4.07 -3.10 4.34
CA CYS A 97 3.50 -4.32 3.75
C CYS A 97 3.47 -4.24 2.22
N ILE A 98 2.98 -3.13 1.65
CA ILE A 98 2.90 -2.91 0.20
C ILE A 98 4.29 -2.97 -0.45
N GLY A 99 5.32 -2.40 0.18
CA GLY A 99 6.69 -2.45 -0.34
C GLY A 99 7.25 -3.87 -0.43
N ILE A 100 7.00 -4.69 0.60
CA ILE A 100 7.46 -6.09 0.65
C ILE A 100 6.68 -6.95 -0.36
N VAL A 101 5.35 -6.83 -0.39
CA VAL A 101 4.49 -7.54 -1.34
C VAL A 101 4.81 -7.13 -2.78
N GLY A 102 5.12 -5.85 -3.02
CA GLY A 102 5.56 -5.34 -4.31
C GLY A 102 6.89 -5.96 -4.76
N GLU A 103 7.89 -6.06 -3.88
CA GLU A 103 9.19 -6.66 -4.24
C GLU A 103 9.04 -8.12 -4.67
N TYR A 104 8.31 -8.93 -3.90
CA TYR A 104 8.08 -10.35 -4.21
C TYR A 104 7.12 -10.55 -5.39
N GLY A 105 6.05 -9.75 -5.46
CA GLY A 105 5.06 -9.82 -6.51
C GLY A 105 5.66 -9.53 -7.89
N VAL A 106 6.45 -8.46 -8.01
CA VAL A 106 7.12 -8.09 -9.27
C VAL A 106 8.12 -9.16 -9.72
N ARG A 107 8.89 -9.75 -8.79
CA ARG A 107 9.83 -10.85 -9.12
C ARG A 107 9.09 -12.11 -9.56
N SER A 108 7.98 -12.46 -8.93
CA SER A 108 7.19 -13.65 -9.27
C SER A 108 6.63 -13.58 -10.71
N VAL A 109 6.20 -12.39 -11.13
CA VAL A 109 5.73 -12.11 -12.50
C VAL A 109 6.88 -12.20 -13.51
N GLY A 110 8.09 -11.79 -13.12
CA GLY A 110 9.30 -11.88 -13.93
C GLY A 110 9.76 -13.32 -14.20
N TYR A 111 9.79 -14.18 -13.16
CA TYR A 111 10.16 -15.60 -13.30
C TYR A 111 9.19 -16.38 -14.19
N ARG A 112 7.89 -16.05 -14.12
CA ARG A 112 6.86 -16.65 -14.97
C ARG A 112 6.96 -16.22 -16.43
N ALA A 113 7.40 -14.99 -16.70
CA ALA A 113 7.62 -14.51 -18.07
C ALA A 113 8.87 -15.13 -18.73
N SER A 114 9.85 -15.60 -17.95
CA SER A 114 11.07 -16.23 -18.48
C SER A 114 10.92 -17.71 -18.86
N ASN A 115 9.77 -18.35 -18.59
CA ASN A 115 9.47 -19.77 -18.88
C ASN A 115 10.64 -20.77 -18.67
N ILE A 116 11.51 -20.52 -17.68
CA ILE A 116 12.66 -21.38 -17.35
C ILE A 116 12.29 -22.21 -16.11
N THR A 117 12.03 -23.49 -16.35
CA THR A 117 12.02 -24.54 -15.34
C THR A 117 13.46 -24.76 -14.86
N LEU A 118 13.87 -24.10 -13.77
CA LEU A 118 15.23 -24.21 -13.20
C LEU A 118 15.53 -25.59 -12.56
N PHE A 119 14.56 -26.51 -12.56
CA PHE A 119 14.72 -27.89 -12.13
C PHE A 119 14.46 -28.84 -13.31
N PRO A 120 15.50 -29.52 -13.85
CA PRO A 120 15.28 -30.68 -14.70
C PRO A 120 14.81 -31.84 -13.81
N GLY A 121 13.55 -32.22 -13.96
CA GLY A 121 13.03 -33.48 -13.45
C GLY A 121 12.66 -33.48 -11.96
N LYS A 122 11.38 -33.29 -11.69
CA LYS A 122 10.50 -34.41 -11.32
C LYS A 122 9.06 -33.93 -11.41
N SER A 123 8.27 -34.66 -12.18
CA SER A 123 6.82 -34.67 -12.09
C SER A 123 6.41 -34.99 -10.64
N GLU A 124 6.08 -33.96 -9.86
CA GLU A 124 5.30 -34.09 -8.63
C GLU A 124 4.54 -32.79 -8.46
N GLY A 125 3.24 -32.84 -8.76
CA GLY A 125 2.32 -31.74 -8.54
C GLY A 125 2.19 -31.44 -7.05
N THR A 126 2.07 -30.17 -6.71
CA THR A 126 1.35 -29.63 -5.54
C THR A 126 1.59 -28.11 -5.52
N GLY A 127 0.55 -27.33 -5.82
CA GLY A 127 0.59 -25.88 -5.69
C GLY A 127 -0.57 -25.16 -6.37
N TYR A 128 -1.76 -25.24 -5.77
CA TYR A 128 -2.93 -24.37 -6.00
C TYR A 128 -3.65 -24.38 -7.36
N ALA A 129 -3.58 -25.48 -8.12
CA ALA A 129 -4.43 -25.66 -9.30
C ALA A 129 -4.93 -27.11 -9.39
N THR A 130 -5.91 -27.46 -8.57
CA THR A 130 -6.78 -28.60 -8.87
C THR A 130 -8.23 -28.16 -8.65
N ILE A 131 -8.81 -27.57 -9.70
CA ILE A 131 -10.21 -27.82 -10.04
C ILE A 131 -10.17 -28.66 -11.32
N ALA A 132 -10.98 -29.70 -11.32
CA ALA A 132 -10.82 -30.96 -12.05
C ALA A 132 -10.67 -30.87 -13.58
N ASP A 133 -9.93 -31.87 -14.08
CA ASP A 133 -9.73 -32.26 -15.46
C ASP A 133 -11.06 -32.57 -16.21
N GLN A 134 -11.16 -32.20 -17.49
CA GLN A 134 -11.62 -33.11 -18.56
C GLN A 134 -11.34 -32.54 -19.96
N ASP A 135 -10.50 -33.29 -20.68
CA ASP A 135 -10.45 -33.50 -22.13
C ASP A 135 -9.41 -32.78 -23.00
N ARG A 136 -8.68 -33.61 -23.76
CA ARG A 136 -7.53 -33.31 -24.61
C ARG A 136 -8.00 -32.81 -25.97
N GLY A 137 -7.48 -31.66 -26.41
CA GLY A 137 -7.62 -31.18 -27.78
C GLY A 137 -6.46 -30.27 -28.15
N ASN A 138 -5.71 -30.69 -29.16
CA ASN A 138 -4.53 -30.06 -29.73
C ASN A 138 -4.86 -28.67 -30.29
N GLU A 139 -4.38 -27.57 -29.67
CA GLU A 139 -4.09 -26.27 -30.30
C GLU A 139 -3.58 -25.24 -29.27
N SER A 140 -2.34 -24.75 -29.50
CA SER A 140 -1.69 -23.57 -28.92
C SER A 140 -1.08 -23.62 -27.49
N GLU A 141 0.12 -24.22 -27.43
CA GLU A 141 1.05 -24.27 -26.29
C GLU A 141 1.68 -22.90 -25.88
N ASP A 142 1.16 -21.76 -26.33
CA ASP A 142 1.69 -20.41 -26.02
C ASP A 142 0.74 -19.54 -25.17
N LEU A 143 -0.48 -19.99 -24.87
CA LEU A 143 -1.45 -19.22 -24.08
C LEU A 143 -1.43 -19.48 -22.56
N SER A 144 -0.91 -20.63 -22.12
CA SER A 144 -0.91 -21.02 -20.69
C SER A 144 0.00 -20.15 -19.80
N GLY A 145 1.04 -19.54 -20.34
CA GLY A 145 1.94 -18.66 -19.59
C GLY A 145 1.32 -17.31 -19.21
N SER A 146 0.34 -16.85 -20.00
CA SER A 146 -0.36 -15.58 -19.79
C SER A 146 -1.40 -15.68 -18.67
N ASP A 147 -2.13 -16.80 -18.60
CA ASP A 147 -3.20 -16.99 -17.63
C ASP A 147 -2.68 -17.16 -16.20
N ASP A 148 -1.57 -17.90 -16.03
CA ASP A 148 -0.94 -18.04 -14.72
C ASP A 148 -0.25 -16.75 -14.28
N GLN A 149 0.28 -15.95 -15.21
CA GLN A 149 0.77 -14.60 -14.91
C GLN A 149 -0.38 -13.69 -14.42
N ASN A 150 -1.55 -13.78 -15.05
CA ASN A 150 -2.73 -13.00 -14.66
C ASN A 150 -3.27 -13.45 -13.28
N LYS A 151 -3.23 -14.75 -12.95
CA LYS A 151 -3.61 -15.26 -11.62
C LYS A 151 -2.72 -14.72 -10.49
N LEU A 152 -1.40 -14.71 -10.69
CA LEU A 152 -0.45 -14.14 -9.72
C LEU A 152 -0.62 -12.63 -9.55
N PHE A 153 -0.92 -11.93 -10.65
CA PHE A 153 -1.18 -10.51 -10.64
C PHE A 153 -2.41 -10.17 -9.81
N VAL A 154 -3.51 -10.90 -9.98
CA VAL A 154 -4.74 -10.72 -9.21
C VAL A 154 -4.51 -11.01 -7.73
N GLY A 155 -3.78 -12.09 -7.39
CA GLY A 155 -3.45 -12.42 -5.99
C GLY A 155 -2.63 -11.32 -5.30
N MET A 156 -1.65 -10.75 -5.99
CA MET A 156 -0.89 -9.59 -5.51
C MET A 156 -1.80 -8.37 -5.32
N LEU A 157 -2.70 -8.10 -6.26
CA LEU A 157 -3.62 -6.95 -6.22
C LEU A 157 -4.54 -7.00 -5.01
N ILE A 158 -5.10 -8.17 -4.70
CA ILE A 158 -6.00 -8.38 -3.57
C ILE A 158 -5.28 -8.08 -2.24
N MET A 159 -4.03 -8.55 -2.10
CA MET A 159 -3.21 -8.26 -0.91
C MET A 159 -2.92 -6.76 -0.74
N LEU A 160 -2.68 -6.06 -1.86
CA LEU A 160 -2.42 -4.61 -1.87
C LEU A 160 -3.65 -3.81 -1.43
N ILE A 161 -4.85 -4.20 -1.90
CA ILE A 161 -6.12 -3.53 -1.55
C ILE A 161 -6.45 -3.73 -0.06
N PHE A 162 -6.26 -4.94 0.49
CA PHE A 162 -6.47 -5.18 1.92
C PHE A 162 -5.52 -4.37 2.80
N SER A 163 -4.26 -4.20 2.38
CA SER A 163 -3.30 -3.36 3.09
C SER A 163 -3.73 -1.89 3.09
N GLU A 164 -4.20 -1.38 1.95
CA GLU A 164 -4.68 0.00 1.84
C GLU A 164 -5.94 0.25 2.68
N ALA A 165 -6.87 -0.72 2.74
CA ALA A 165 -8.04 -0.60 3.59
C ALA A 165 -7.67 -0.34 5.06
N LEU A 166 -6.61 -0.98 5.58
CA LEU A 166 -6.09 -0.75 6.93
C LEU A 166 -5.58 0.69 7.13
N ALA A 167 -4.93 1.27 6.13
CA ALA A 167 -4.50 2.67 6.18
C ALA A 167 -5.71 3.62 6.19
N LEU A 168 -6.73 3.35 5.36
CA LEU A 168 -7.97 4.13 5.31
C LEU A 168 -8.74 4.11 6.63
N TYR A 169 -8.80 2.97 7.32
CA TYR A 169 -9.42 2.92 8.65
C TYR A 169 -8.74 3.86 9.64
N GLY A 170 -7.40 3.91 9.65
CA GLY A 170 -6.65 4.84 10.50
C GLY A 170 -6.89 6.32 10.15
N LEU A 171 -7.07 6.64 8.87
CA LEU A 171 -7.45 7.99 8.42
C LEU A 171 -8.85 8.38 8.90
N ILE A 172 -9.84 7.50 8.75
CA ILE A 172 -11.22 7.76 9.17
C ILE A 172 -11.29 8.03 10.67
N VAL A 173 -10.61 7.21 11.48
CA VAL A 173 -10.56 7.41 12.95
C VAL A 173 -9.92 8.75 13.29
N ALA A 174 -8.82 9.13 12.63
CA ALA A 174 -8.18 10.42 12.85
C ALA A 174 -9.08 11.61 12.50
N LEU A 175 -9.88 11.50 11.42
CA LEU A 175 -10.85 12.53 11.04
C LEU A 175 -11.98 12.67 12.07
N ILE A 176 -12.54 11.55 12.55
CA ILE A 176 -13.62 11.58 13.55
C ILE A 176 -13.13 12.25 14.85
N VAL A 177 -11.91 11.94 15.29
CA VAL A 177 -11.30 12.56 16.47
C VAL A 177 -11.06 14.06 16.24
N SER A 178 -10.68 14.46 15.03
CA SER A 178 -10.46 15.87 14.69
C SER A 178 -11.75 16.70 14.59
N GLN A 179 -12.91 16.06 14.37
CA GLN A 179 -14.20 16.75 14.26
C GLN A 179 -14.92 16.94 15.60
N HIS A 180 -14.47 16.29 16.68
CA HIS A 180 -15.01 16.50 18.02
C HIS A 180 -14.42 17.75 18.67
N ALA A 181 -15.08 18.90 18.47
CA ALA A 181 -14.76 20.14 19.18
C ALA A 181 -15.48 20.17 20.54
N TYR A 182 -14.72 20.03 21.62
CA TYR A 182 -15.25 20.19 22.98
C TYR A 182 -15.23 21.67 23.34
N SER A 183 -16.41 22.31 23.38
CA SER A 183 -16.55 23.58 24.10
C SER A 183 -16.53 23.29 25.59
N CYS A 184 -15.53 23.81 26.29
CA CYS A 184 -15.61 23.92 27.75
C CYS A 184 -16.75 24.91 28.05
N GLY A 185 -17.92 24.38 28.43
CA GLY A 185 -18.92 25.17 29.13
C GLY A 185 -18.38 25.52 30.51
N GLU A 186 -18.60 26.78 30.91
CA GLU A 186 -18.40 27.26 32.28
C GLU A 186 -19.18 26.45 33.31
#